data_AF-A0A7C5U7U9-F1
#
_entry.id   AF-A0A7C5U7U9-F1
#
_cell.length_a   1.000
_cell.length_b   1.000
_cell.length_c   1.000
_cell.angle_alpha   90.00
_cell.angle_beta   90.00
_cell.angle_gamma   90.00
#
_symmetry.space_group_name_H-M   'P 1'
#
loop_
_entity.id
_entity.type
_entity.pdbx_description
1 polymer ?
#
loop_
_entity_poly.entity_id
_entity_poly.type
_entity_poly.pdbx_seq_one_letter_code
_entity_poly.pdbx_strand_id
1 'polypeptide(L)'
;MRAHKLIIGIVALSLLTLMMKLGKPTTSTYICFEAEDVTTIEQPMRIAKVEKGETEKVSGNAFVEIPWFKKEKDQPVGKATYKINISEGGVYYVWVRAYWIHGCGNSVAVAVDDGRPMVITDNTYNRWHWPRSTVQVKLSPGEHTFHLIGTEPGIKIDQIYLTTDRGYVPTGVRTPNYKVNPKQKASQSE
;
A
#
# COMPACT_ATOMS: atom_id res chain seq x y z
N MET A 1 24.44 -31.86 78.81
CA MET A 1 24.95 -32.01 77.42
C MET A 1 23.94 -31.39 76.47
N ARG A 2 24.36 -30.40 75.69
CA ARG A 2 23.50 -29.51 74.88
C ARG A 2 22.88 -30.25 73.68
N ALA A 3 21.55 -30.19 73.57
CA ALA A 3 20.80 -30.53 72.36
C ALA A 3 21.12 -29.52 71.24
N HIS A 4 21.58 -29.99 70.09
CA HIS A 4 21.67 -29.20 68.86
C HIS A 4 20.43 -29.46 68.01
N LYS A 5 19.59 -28.44 67.84
CA LYS A 5 18.51 -28.42 66.84
C LYS A 5 19.14 -28.19 65.47
N LEU A 6 19.01 -29.14 64.56
CA LEU A 6 19.39 -28.99 63.16
C LEU A 6 18.30 -28.19 62.45
N ILE A 7 18.63 -27.00 61.94
CA ILE A 7 17.74 -26.15 61.16
C ILE A 7 17.80 -26.59 59.69
N ILE A 8 16.62 -26.79 59.12
CA ILE A 8 16.33 -27.19 57.74
C ILE A 8 16.68 -26.05 56.78
N GLY A 9 17.48 -26.34 55.75
CA GLY A 9 17.67 -25.46 54.60
C GLY A 9 17.24 -26.19 53.32
N ILE A 10 15.98 -26.09 52.94
CA ILE A 10 15.51 -26.53 51.61
C ILE A 10 15.74 -25.35 50.67
N VAL A 11 16.75 -25.47 49.80
CA VAL A 11 16.92 -24.57 48.65
C VAL A 11 15.90 -25.00 47.61
N ALA A 12 14.78 -24.28 47.51
CA ALA A 12 13.85 -24.42 46.40
C ALA A 12 14.50 -23.82 45.15
N LEU A 13 15.14 -24.67 44.34
CA LEU A 13 15.63 -24.31 43.03
C LEU A 13 14.43 -24.11 42.10
N SER A 14 13.93 -22.89 41.99
CA SER A 14 12.88 -22.52 41.03
C SER A 14 13.45 -22.61 39.62
N LEU A 15 13.17 -23.72 38.92
CA LEU A 15 13.35 -23.82 37.48
C LEU A 15 12.40 -22.82 36.81
N LEU A 16 12.92 -21.65 36.46
CA LEU A 16 12.26 -20.73 35.55
C LEU A 16 12.34 -21.35 34.14
N THR A 17 11.34 -22.13 33.75
CA THR A 17 11.20 -22.61 32.37
C THR A 17 10.92 -21.41 31.47
N LEU A 18 11.98 -20.88 30.85
CA LEU A 18 11.87 -19.97 29.72
C LEU A 18 11.27 -20.74 28.54
N MET A 19 9.95 -20.76 28.44
CA MET A 19 9.30 -21.18 27.21
C MET A 19 9.63 -20.12 26.15
N MET A 20 10.62 -20.38 25.31
CA MET A 20 10.73 -19.73 24.01
C MET A 20 9.38 -19.96 23.32
N LYS A 21 8.55 -18.91 23.24
CA LYS A 21 7.44 -18.90 22.29
C LYS A 21 8.07 -19.06 20.92
N LEU A 22 8.04 -20.28 20.38
CA LEU A 22 8.21 -20.52 18.96
C LEU A 22 7.21 -19.58 18.27
N GLY A 23 7.72 -18.49 17.71
CA GLY A 23 6.90 -17.54 16.96
C GLY A 23 6.16 -18.34 15.90
N LYS A 24 4.83 -18.18 15.83
CA LYS A 24 4.06 -18.73 14.70
C LYS A 24 4.79 -18.32 13.41
N PRO A 25 4.90 -19.20 12.39
CA PRO A 25 5.36 -18.75 11.08
C PRO A 25 4.51 -17.54 10.70
N THR A 26 5.16 -16.38 10.56
CA THR A 26 4.49 -15.15 10.16
C THR A 26 4.12 -15.32 8.70
N THR A 27 2.89 -15.78 8.45
CA THR A 27 2.29 -15.71 7.12
C THR A 27 2.38 -14.26 6.66
N SER A 28 2.89 -14.03 5.46
CA SER A 28 2.91 -12.70 4.87
C SER A 28 1.48 -12.21 4.66
N THR A 29 1.21 -11.00 5.15
CA THR A 29 -0.09 -10.35 5.02
C THR A 29 -0.05 -9.36 3.86
N TYR A 30 -1.11 -9.33 3.06
CA TYR A 30 -1.23 -8.37 1.97
C TYR A 30 -2.64 -7.80 1.86
N ILE A 31 -2.72 -6.57 1.32
CA ILE A 31 -3.94 -5.98 0.82
C ILE A 31 -3.73 -5.56 -0.65
N CYS A 32 -4.74 -5.79 -1.47
CA CYS A 32 -4.82 -5.39 -2.86
C CYS A 32 -6.18 -4.76 -3.09
N PHE A 33 -6.20 -3.54 -3.62
CA PHE A 33 -7.42 -2.82 -3.93
C PHE A 33 -7.30 -2.11 -5.29
N GLU A 34 -8.45 -1.88 -5.91
CA GLU A 34 -8.54 -1.19 -7.18
C GLU A 34 -8.24 0.30 -6.98
N ALA A 35 -7.50 0.90 -7.90
CA ALA A 35 -7.15 2.31 -7.81
C ALA A 35 -8.38 3.21 -7.99
N GLU A 36 -9.38 2.77 -8.76
CA GLU A 36 -10.65 3.46 -8.96
C GLU A 36 -11.62 3.38 -7.76
N ASP A 37 -11.36 2.51 -6.78
CA ASP A 37 -12.12 2.46 -5.52
C ASP A 37 -11.68 3.62 -4.58
N VAL A 38 -11.69 4.85 -5.09
CA VAL A 38 -11.15 6.04 -4.41
C VAL A 38 -12.14 6.68 -3.43
N THR A 39 -11.67 7.12 -2.26
CA THR A 39 -12.47 7.89 -1.29
C THR A 39 -12.66 9.35 -1.74
N THR A 40 -11.57 10.03 -2.09
CA THR A 40 -11.59 11.38 -2.69
C THR A 40 -10.53 11.52 -3.76
N ILE A 41 -10.82 12.28 -4.82
CA ILE A 41 -9.89 12.50 -5.93
C ILE A 41 -9.85 13.98 -6.29
N GLU A 42 -8.64 14.52 -6.42
CA GLU A 42 -8.36 15.90 -6.78
C GLU A 42 -7.89 15.95 -8.24
N GLN A 43 -8.54 16.78 -9.06
CA GLN A 43 -8.15 16.99 -10.45
C GLN A 43 -6.72 17.55 -10.57
N PRO A 44 -6.01 17.34 -11.70
CA PRO A 44 -6.45 16.67 -12.93
C PRO A 44 -6.53 15.13 -12.85
N MET A 45 -6.04 14.50 -11.77
CA MET A 45 -6.21 13.07 -11.54
C MET A 45 -7.71 12.72 -11.50
N ARG A 46 -8.09 11.61 -12.14
CA ARG A 46 -9.49 11.19 -12.25
C ARG A 46 -9.61 9.68 -12.45
N ILE A 47 -10.83 9.16 -12.33
CA ILE A 47 -11.16 7.79 -12.74
C ILE A 47 -11.48 7.81 -14.24
N ALA A 48 -10.89 6.89 -14.99
CA ALA A 48 -11.20 6.62 -16.39
C ALA A 48 -11.71 5.19 -16.56
N LYS A 49 -12.58 4.98 -17.54
CA LYS A 49 -13.05 3.64 -17.92
C LYS A 49 -12.28 3.15 -19.14
N VAL A 50 -12.07 1.85 -19.20
CA VAL A 50 -11.53 1.19 -20.40
C VAL A 50 -12.44 1.48 -21.59
N GLU A 51 -11.84 1.95 -22.67
CA GLU A 51 -12.59 2.22 -23.89
C GLU A 51 -12.93 0.93 -24.64
N LYS A 52 -14.04 0.94 -25.39
CA LYS A 52 -14.47 -0.22 -26.15
C LYS A 52 -13.44 -0.56 -27.23
N GLY A 53 -12.78 -1.71 -27.10
CA GLY A 53 -11.77 -2.19 -28.05
C GLY A 53 -10.33 -2.08 -27.55
N GLU A 54 -10.09 -1.47 -26.38
CA GLU A 54 -8.80 -1.60 -25.70
C GLU A 54 -8.60 -3.07 -25.30
N THR A 55 -7.46 -3.63 -25.71
CA THR A 55 -7.07 -5.01 -25.38
C THR A 55 -6.23 -5.09 -24.10
N GLU A 56 -5.98 -3.94 -23.47
CA GLU A 56 -5.19 -3.84 -22.26
C GLU A 56 -5.92 -4.47 -21.07
N LYS A 57 -5.29 -5.44 -20.43
CA LYS A 57 -5.85 -6.12 -19.25
C LYS A 57 -5.68 -5.23 -18.02
N VAL A 58 -6.65 -4.38 -17.75
CA VAL A 58 -6.86 -3.78 -16.42
C VAL A 58 -7.61 -4.75 -15.51
N SER A 59 -7.58 -4.52 -14.21
CA SER A 59 -8.53 -5.14 -13.29
C SER A 59 -9.89 -4.46 -13.46
N GLY A 60 -10.97 -5.24 -13.49
CA GLY A 60 -12.31 -4.68 -13.69
C GLY A 60 -12.46 -3.96 -15.05
N ASN A 61 -12.87 -2.69 -15.03
CA ASN A 61 -13.16 -1.90 -16.23
C ASN A 61 -12.78 -0.42 -16.11
N ALA A 62 -11.96 -0.06 -15.12
CA ALA A 62 -11.56 1.30 -14.84
C ALA A 62 -10.14 1.34 -14.28
N PHE A 63 -9.60 2.55 -14.17
CA PHE A 63 -8.32 2.85 -13.55
C PHE A 63 -8.31 4.32 -13.11
N VAL A 64 -7.36 4.69 -12.25
CA VAL A 64 -7.04 6.10 -12.03
C VAL A 64 -6.06 6.55 -13.09
N GLU A 65 -6.34 7.69 -13.72
CA GLU A 65 -5.39 8.34 -14.61
C GLU A 65 -5.05 9.75 -14.16
N ILE A 66 -3.85 10.15 -14.54
CA ILE A 66 -3.47 11.54 -14.67
C ILE A 66 -3.41 11.78 -16.18
N PRO A 67 -4.35 12.56 -16.76
CA PRO A 67 -4.36 12.82 -18.19
C PRO A 67 -3.06 13.46 -18.65
N TRP A 68 -2.72 13.26 -19.92
CA TRP A 68 -1.64 14.03 -20.52
C TRP A 68 -2.04 15.51 -20.64
N PHE A 69 -1.15 16.40 -20.20
CA PHE A 69 -1.22 17.83 -20.44
C PHE A 69 0.18 18.41 -20.39
N LYS A 70 0.39 19.57 -21.03
CA LYS A 70 1.63 20.33 -20.85
C LYS A 70 1.62 20.91 -19.44
N LYS A 71 2.42 20.33 -18.55
CA LYS A 71 2.52 20.78 -17.15
C LYS A 71 3.28 22.09 -17.08
N GLU A 72 2.65 23.12 -16.55
CA GLU A 72 3.30 24.38 -16.19
C GLU A 72 3.97 24.28 -14.81
N LYS A 73 4.87 25.22 -14.49
CA LYS A 73 5.57 25.23 -13.20
C LYS A 73 4.57 25.28 -12.05
N ASP A 74 4.79 24.46 -11.02
CA ASP A 74 3.96 24.37 -9.80
C ASP A 74 2.49 23.96 -10.03
N GLN A 75 2.12 23.55 -11.25
CA GLN A 75 0.78 23.07 -11.55
C GLN A 75 0.52 21.73 -10.82
N PRO A 76 -0.57 21.62 -10.05
CA PRO A 76 -0.93 20.37 -9.38
C PRO A 76 -1.30 19.31 -10.41
N VAL A 77 -0.93 18.06 -10.11
CA VAL A 77 -1.15 16.89 -10.96
C VAL A 77 -2.25 15.97 -10.41
N GLY A 78 -2.82 16.36 -9.26
CA GLY A 78 -3.92 15.68 -8.61
C GLY A 78 -3.46 14.66 -7.58
N LYS A 79 -4.42 14.21 -6.77
CA LYS A 79 -4.20 13.29 -5.65
C LYS A 79 -5.45 12.44 -5.43
N ALA A 80 -5.28 11.14 -5.27
CA ALA A 80 -6.33 10.23 -4.84
C ALA A 80 -6.06 9.80 -3.40
N THR A 81 -7.12 9.75 -2.59
CA THR A 81 -7.06 9.34 -1.18
C THR A 81 -7.94 8.13 -0.95
N TYR A 82 -7.43 7.19 -0.16
CA TYR A 82 -8.07 5.92 0.14
C TYR A 82 -8.07 5.71 1.66
N LYS A 83 -9.22 5.30 2.20
CA LYS A 83 -9.32 4.80 3.58
C LYS A 83 -9.13 3.30 3.57
N ILE A 84 -8.00 2.85 4.12
CA ILE A 84 -7.63 1.44 4.21
C ILE A 84 -7.58 0.99 5.67
N ASN A 85 -7.79 -0.31 5.91
CA ASN A 85 -7.68 -0.90 7.24
C ASN A 85 -6.66 -2.03 7.21
N ILE A 86 -5.65 -1.91 8.07
CA ILE A 86 -4.58 -2.89 8.22
C ILE A 86 -4.96 -3.83 9.36
N SER A 87 -5.07 -5.13 9.09
CA SER A 87 -5.43 -6.12 10.11
C SER A 87 -4.25 -6.47 11.02
N GLU A 88 -3.04 -6.46 10.48
CA GLU A 88 -1.82 -6.87 11.16
C GLU A 88 -0.75 -5.79 10.99
N GLY A 89 -0.22 -5.28 12.10
CA GLY A 89 0.85 -4.30 12.04
C GLY A 89 2.12 -4.93 11.47
N GLY A 90 2.89 -4.16 10.72
CA GLY A 90 4.07 -4.66 10.05
C GLY A 90 4.79 -3.63 9.21
N VAL A 91 5.83 -4.10 8.54
CA VAL A 91 6.57 -3.31 7.55
C VAL A 91 6.09 -3.75 6.17
N TYR A 92 5.50 -2.80 5.44
CA TYR A 92 4.86 -3.03 4.17
C TYR A 92 5.68 -2.47 3.01
N TYR A 93 5.71 -3.23 1.92
CA TYR A 93 6.21 -2.83 0.61
C TYR A 93 5.02 -2.45 -0.26
N VAL A 94 5.07 -1.25 -0.84
CA VAL A 94 3.99 -0.71 -1.67
C VAL A 94 4.32 -0.94 -3.14
N TRP A 95 3.38 -1.51 -3.87
CA TRP A 95 3.39 -1.63 -5.31
C TRP A 95 2.18 -0.91 -5.90
N VAL A 96 2.37 -0.32 -7.08
CA VAL A 96 1.28 0.22 -7.89
C VAL A 96 1.29 -0.52 -9.23
N ARG A 97 0.13 -0.88 -9.78
CA ARG A 97 0.06 -1.43 -11.13
C ARG A 97 -0.04 -0.26 -12.08
N ALA A 98 1.08 0.11 -12.66
CA ALA A 98 1.23 1.33 -13.42
C ALA A 98 1.30 1.08 -14.92
N TYR A 99 0.89 2.10 -15.67
CA TYR A 99 1.18 2.27 -17.08
C TYR A 99 1.86 3.63 -17.26
N TRP A 100 3.16 3.59 -17.57
CA TRP A 100 3.93 4.78 -17.92
C TRP A 100 3.93 4.95 -19.45
N ILE A 101 3.65 6.14 -19.95
CA ILE A 101 3.64 6.38 -21.40
C ILE A 101 5.06 6.60 -21.96
N HIS A 102 5.94 7.26 -21.21
CA HIS A 102 7.34 7.55 -21.53
C HIS A 102 8.05 8.18 -20.32
N GLY A 103 9.35 8.51 -20.45
CA GLY A 103 10.18 9.07 -19.37
C GLY A 103 9.87 10.49 -18.87
N CYS A 104 8.71 11.05 -19.20
CA CYS A 104 8.20 12.30 -18.60
C CYS A 104 6.80 12.11 -17.99
N GLY A 105 6.38 10.85 -17.88
CA GLY A 105 5.12 10.38 -17.34
C GLY A 105 5.33 8.99 -16.77
N ASN A 106 6.32 8.86 -15.88
CA ASN A 106 6.80 7.57 -15.35
C ASN A 106 6.99 7.56 -13.84
N SER A 107 6.34 8.48 -13.11
CA SER A 107 6.38 8.46 -11.66
C SER A 107 5.09 8.90 -10.97
N VAL A 108 4.82 8.27 -9.84
CA VAL A 108 3.84 8.74 -8.85
C VAL A 108 4.52 8.83 -7.49
N ALA A 109 3.94 9.58 -6.57
CA ALA A 109 4.32 9.54 -5.17
C ALA A 109 3.22 8.86 -4.35
N VAL A 110 3.60 8.16 -3.29
CA VAL A 110 2.66 7.56 -2.33
C VAL A 110 3.00 8.04 -0.92
N ALA A 111 1.98 8.25 -0.10
CA ALA A 111 2.13 8.54 1.33
C ALA A 111 1.08 7.77 2.12
N VAL A 112 1.36 7.48 3.39
CA VAL A 112 0.37 6.92 4.31
C VAL A 112 0.32 7.80 5.55
N ASP A 113 -0.90 8.18 5.94
CA ASP A 113 -1.20 9.20 6.95
C ASP A 113 -0.40 10.48 6.71
N ASP A 114 0.20 11.05 7.76
CA ASP A 114 1.08 12.22 7.68
C ASP A 114 2.53 11.85 7.30
N GLY A 115 2.74 10.64 6.77
CA GLY A 115 4.02 10.16 6.31
C GLY A 115 4.57 10.96 5.12
N ARG A 116 5.90 10.97 4.98
CA ARG A 116 6.54 11.66 3.85
C ARG A 116 6.19 10.95 2.54
N PRO A 117 5.87 11.70 1.46
CA PRO A 117 5.69 11.12 0.14
C PRO A 117 6.95 10.38 -0.36
N MET A 118 6.73 9.23 -0.96
CA MET A 118 7.73 8.34 -1.52
C MET A 118 7.47 8.16 -3.01
N VAL A 119 8.46 8.47 -3.84
CA VAL A 119 8.33 8.33 -5.30
C VAL A 119 8.46 6.86 -5.70
N ILE A 120 7.55 6.40 -6.55
CA ILE A 120 7.57 5.13 -7.26
C ILE A 120 7.74 5.43 -8.75
N THR A 121 8.77 4.86 -9.35
CA THR A 121 9.14 5.09 -10.74
C THR A 121 9.99 3.94 -11.26
N ASP A 122 9.94 3.71 -12.57
CA ASP A 122 10.92 2.91 -13.31
C ASP A 122 10.97 3.35 -14.79
N ASN A 123 11.61 2.53 -15.63
CA ASN A 123 11.74 2.76 -17.07
C ASN A 123 10.95 1.74 -17.92
N THR A 124 9.87 1.16 -17.39
CA THR A 124 9.01 0.22 -18.11
C THR A 124 7.83 0.97 -18.74
N TYR A 125 7.85 1.19 -20.05
CA TYR A 125 6.85 2.01 -20.73
C TYR A 125 5.85 1.18 -21.56
N ASN A 126 4.69 1.77 -21.84
CA ASN A 126 3.68 1.29 -22.77
C ASN A 126 3.17 -0.14 -22.47
N ARG A 127 3.15 -0.49 -21.18
CA ARG A 127 2.59 -1.74 -20.68
C ARG A 127 2.28 -1.66 -19.19
N TRP A 128 1.24 -2.38 -18.77
CA TRP A 128 0.95 -2.59 -17.36
C TRP A 128 2.06 -3.40 -16.69
N HIS A 129 2.58 -2.88 -15.59
CA HIS A 129 3.64 -3.50 -14.79
C HIS A 129 3.53 -3.02 -13.33
N TRP A 130 4.37 -3.59 -12.46
CA TRP A 130 4.33 -3.32 -11.02
C TRP A 130 5.67 -2.73 -10.56
N PRO A 131 5.86 -1.41 -10.59
CA PRO A 131 6.97 -0.78 -9.88
C PRO A 131 6.68 -0.72 -8.37
N ARG A 132 7.75 -0.79 -7.57
CA ARG A 132 7.69 -0.80 -6.10
C ARG A 132 8.24 0.49 -5.51
N SER A 133 7.75 0.85 -4.34
CA SER A 133 8.44 1.80 -3.48
C SER A 133 9.85 1.34 -3.10
N THR A 134 10.79 2.29 -3.10
CA THR A 134 12.17 2.07 -2.62
C THR A 134 12.25 2.07 -1.10
N VAL A 135 11.33 2.79 -0.45
CA VAL A 135 11.19 2.87 1.00
C VAL A 135 10.04 1.98 1.46
N GLN A 136 10.13 1.51 2.70
CA GLN A 136 9.11 0.68 3.36
C GLN A 136 8.23 1.53 4.26
N VAL A 137 6.97 1.14 4.44
CA VAL A 137 6.02 1.84 5.31
C VAL A 137 5.73 0.97 6.52
N LYS A 138 5.91 1.51 7.73
CA LYS A 138 5.53 0.81 8.96
C LYS A 138 4.09 1.17 9.31
N LEU A 139 3.22 0.17 9.37
CA LEU A 139 1.80 0.34 9.67
C LEU A 139 1.45 -0.42 10.95
N SER A 140 0.56 0.18 11.75
CA SER A 140 -0.08 -0.50 12.88
C SER A 140 -1.36 -1.19 12.41
N PRO A 141 -1.95 -2.11 13.20
CA PRO A 141 -3.34 -2.50 12.97
C PRO A 141 -4.26 -1.27 13.09
N GLY A 142 -5.26 -1.16 12.23
CA GLY A 142 -6.27 -0.11 12.26
C GLY A 142 -6.44 0.65 10.94
N GLU A 143 -7.20 1.73 11.01
CA GLU A 143 -7.47 2.60 9.87
C GLU A 143 -6.25 3.47 9.53
N HIS A 144 -5.95 3.57 8.24
CA HIS A 144 -4.90 4.41 7.68
C HIS A 144 -5.44 5.16 6.45
N THR A 145 -4.82 6.30 6.16
CA THR A 145 -5.11 7.08 4.95
C THR A 145 -4.00 6.89 3.95
N PHE A 146 -4.26 6.20 2.84
CA PHE A 146 -3.30 6.08 1.75
C PHE A 146 -3.52 7.20 0.74
N HIS A 147 -2.44 7.85 0.31
CA HIS A 147 -2.43 8.89 -0.71
C HIS A 147 -1.65 8.41 -1.92
N LEU A 148 -2.28 8.47 -3.10
CA LEU A 148 -1.63 8.42 -4.40
C LEU A 148 -1.53 9.85 -4.92
N ILE A 149 -0.31 10.33 -5.15
CA ILE A 149 -0.01 11.72 -5.48
C ILE A 149 0.59 11.75 -6.88
N GLY A 150 -0.01 12.53 -7.78
CA GLY A 150 0.54 12.72 -9.11
C GLY A 150 1.84 13.51 -9.06
N THR A 151 2.84 13.08 -9.83
CA THR A 151 4.09 13.84 -10.01
C THR A 151 4.21 14.40 -11.42
N GLU A 152 3.68 13.67 -12.40
CA GLU A 152 3.73 13.95 -13.83
C GLU A 152 2.41 13.58 -14.52
N PRO A 153 2.06 14.23 -15.64
CA PRO A 153 0.91 13.88 -16.46
C PRO A 153 1.14 12.60 -17.29
N GLY A 154 0.06 12.01 -17.82
CA GLY A 154 0.13 10.87 -18.74
C GLY A 154 0.36 9.52 -18.06
N ILE A 155 -0.22 9.33 -16.89
CA ILE A 155 0.00 8.14 -16.06
C ILE A 155 -1.32 7.42 -15.86
N LYS A 156 -1.31 6.08 -15.87
CA LYS A 156 -2.44 5.26 -15.44
C LYS A 156 -2.04 4.33 -14.30
N ILE A 157 -2.91 4.15 -13.31
CA ILE A 157 -2.75 3.28 -12.15
C ILE A 157 -4.02 2.43 -12.00
N ASP A 158 -3.87 1.11 -12.04
CA ASP A 158 -4.97 0.15 -12.03
C ASP A 158 -5.20 -0.43 -10.63
N GLN A 159 -4.14 -0.82 -9.94
CA GLN A 159 -4.23 -1.47 -8.63
C GLN A 159 -3.15 -0.98 -7.68
N ILE A 160 -3.42 -1.06 -6.38
CA ILE A 160 -2.44 -0.79 -5.33
C ILE A 160 -2.32 -2.04 -4.46
N TYR A 161 -1.09 -2.45 -4.18
CA TYR A 161 -0.78 -3.68 -3.46
C TYR A 161 0.23 -3.43 -2.34
N LEU A 162 -0.14 -3.70 -1.11
CA LEU A 162 0.74 -3.61 0.06
C LEU A 162 0.97 -5.02 0.60
N THR A 163 2.22 -5.41 0.84
CA THR A 163 2.55 -6.72 1.42
C THR A 163 3.68 -6.64 2.42
N THR A 164 3.67 -7.52 3.42
CA THR A 164 4.81 -7.71 4.33
C THR A 164 5.87 -8.67 3.77
N ASP A 165 5.57 -9.37 2.66
CA ASP A 165 6.56 -10.20 1.97
C ASP A 165 7.52 -9.34 1.15
N ARG A 166 8.75 -9.24 1.63
CA ARG A 166 9.85 -8.53 0.95
C ARG A 166 10.19 -9.11 -0.43
N GLY A 167 10.06 -10.43 -0.58
CA GLY A 167 10.43 -11.17 -1.79
C GLY A 167 9.32 -11.27 -2.82
N TYR A 168 8.08 -10.90 -2.45
CA TYR A 168 6.95 -10.96 -3.36
C TYR A 168 7.05 -9.91 -4.46
N VAL A 169 6.89 -10.34 -5.71
CA VAL A 169 6.81 -9.49 -6.90
C VAL A 169 5.49 -9.75 -7.61
N PRO A 170 4.53 -8.82 -7.61
CA PRO A 170 3.25 -9.02 -8.29
C PRO A 170 3.43 -9.11 -9.81
N THR A 171 2.63 -9.95 -10.45
CA THR A 171 2.56 -10.10 -11.91
C THR A 171 1.12 -10.08 -12.38
N GLY A 172 0.87 -9.54 -13.57
CA GLY A 172 -0.47 -9.51 -14.16
C GLY A 172 -1.46 -8.68 -13.33
N VAL A 173 -2.74 -9.00 -13.44
CA VAL A 173 -3.79 -8.49 -12.55
C VAL A 173 -3.81 -9.33 -11.28
N ARG A 174 -4.00 -8.69 -10.13
CA ARG A 174 -4.18 -9.36 -8.84
C ARG A 174 -5.66 -9.37 -8.47
N THR A 175 -6.12 -10.44 -7.86
CA THR A 175 -7.46 -10.47 -7.25
C THR A 175 -7.49 -9.49 -6.07
N PRO A 176 -8.30 -8.43 -6.11
CA PRO A 176 -8.46 -7.54 -4.97
C PRO A 176 -9.02 -8.31 -3.78
N ASN A 177 -8.37 -8.21 -2.63
CA ASN A 177 -8.85 -8.76 -1.36
C ASN A 177 -9.26 -7.67 -0.37
N TYR A 178 -9.20 -6.41 -0.79
CA TYR A 178 -9.63 -5.26 -0.02
C TYR A 178 -10.53 -4.37 -0.86
N LYS A 179 -11.63 -3.91 -0.26
CA LYS A 179 -12.53 -2.91 -0.83
C LYS A 179 -12.40 -1.65 0.01
N VAL A 180 -11.93 -0.56 -0.61
CA VAL A 180 -11.80 0.74 0.05
C VAL A 180 -13.20 1.19 0.44
N ASN A 181 -13.36 1.62 1.69
CA ASN A 181 -14.66 2.07 2.19
C ASN A 181 -14.93 3.49 1.68
N PRO A 182 -15.88 3.71 0.74
CA PRO A 182 -16.20 5.06 0.31
C PRO A 182 -17.02 5.73 1.41
N LYS A 183 -16.46 6.72 2.12
CA LYS A 183 -17.32 7.70 2.79
C LYS A 183 -18.15 8.39 1.69
N GLN A 184 -19.46 8.41 1.91
CA GLN A 184 -20.52 8.92 1.02
C GLN A 184 -20.06 10.17 0.23
N LYS A 185 -20.29 10.15 -1.08
CA LYS A 185 -20.06 11.27 -2.02
C LYS A 185 -20.26 12.62 -1.34
N ALA A 186 -19.19 13.38 -1.15
CA ALA A 186 -19.32 14.82 -1.08
C ALA A 186 -19.86 15.26 -2.45
N SER A 187 -21.04 15.89 -2.44
CA SER A 187 -21.68 16.49 -3.59
C SER A 187 -20.68 17.25 -4.45
N GLN A 188 -20.59 16.90 -5.73
CA GLN A 188 -20.05 17.81 -6.72
C GLN A 188 -21.01 19.00 -6.77
N SER A 189 -20.55 20.19 -6.38
CA SER A 189 -21.26 21.43 -6.63
C SER A 189 -21.24 21.70 -8.13
N GLU A 190 -22.43 21.71 -8.74
CA GLU A 190 -22.71 22.43 -9.99
C GLU A 190 -22.40 23.92 -9.86
#